data_AF-A0A1C5T3L6-F1
#
_entry.id   AF-A0A1C5T3L6-F1
#
_cell.length_a   1.000
_cell.length_b   1.000
_cell.length_c   1.000
_cell.angle_alpha   90.00
_cell.angle_beta   90.00
_cell.angle_gamma   90.00
#
_symmetry.space_group_name_H-M   'P 1'
#
loop_
_entity.id
_entity.type
_entity.pdbx_description
1 polymer ?
#
loop_
_entity_poly.entity_id
_entity_poly.type
_entity_poly.pdbx_seq_one_letter_code
_entity_poly.pdbx_strand_id
1 'polypeptide(L)'
;MKKCTKCHKNIPSDAKVCPYCGTPQPGYQPMKRTPKRKNAFLYYILIAVLLFFPMGISYFFAFNTLSNTETSATKTTLKTYQEAKNETFVYEYNSLADFSKNVKGSKKYVQKIKQIETSLNEIVGSKNVKTNYTFQVTANSNVYVDANYIISLDQQNKMNISYQYDLSKESDLTYNYYLKEINQLDEAVQTLQENEEKIQNILYIFNGKDNKKLISKTVDDFKTKEAEFATGVLSHYGQGIHNSSEDDKSSIRVFKSKEKYRVQFSYNSKLKMKNFL
;
A
#
# COMPACT_ATOMS: atom_id res chain seq x y z
N MET A 1 -20.62 2.83 -30.38
CA MET A 1 -19.27 2.77 -29.78
C MET A 1 -18.64 4.16 -29.84
N LYS A 2 -17.75 4.52 -28.90
CA LYS A 2 -16.95 5.75 -28.91
C LYS A 2 -15.47 5.46 -28.72
N LYS A 3 -14.57 6.41 -29.02
CA LYS A 3 -13.12 6.25 -28.73
C LYS A 3 -12.78 6.87 -27.38
N CYS A 4 -11.94 6.19 -26.60
CA CYS A 4 -11.37 6.78 -25.40
C CYS A 4 -10.46 7.95 -25.77
N THR A 5 -10.63 9.09 -25.10
CA THR A 5 -9.83 10.31 -25.32
C THR A 5 -8.35 10.16 -24.98
N LYS A 6 -7.96 9.21 -24.11
CA LYS A 6 -6.56 9.02 -23.69
C LYS A 6 -5.83 7.90 -24.43
N CYS A 7 -6.47 6.73 -24.58
CA CYS A 7 -5.80 5.57 -25.18
C CYS A 7 -6.30 5.23 -26.58
N HIS A 8 -7.22 6.02 -27.13
CA HIS A 8 -7.80 5.93 -28.48
C HIS A 8 -8.44 4.59 -28.87
N LYS A 9 -8.55 3.65 -27.93
CA LYS A 9 -9.25 2.37 -28.13
C LYS A 9 -10.75 2.59 -28.19
N ASN A 10 -11.42 1.76 -28.99
CA ASN A 10 -12.88 1.73 -29.09
C ASN A 10 -13.48 1.18 -27.79
N ILE A 11 -14.37 1.95 -27.19
CA ILE A 11 -15.09 1.66 -25.96
C ILE A 11 -16.61 1.74 -26.21
N PRO A 12 -17.44 1.09 -25.38
CA PRO A 12 -18.90 1.26 -25.43
C PRO A 12 -19.31 2.74 -25.33
N SER A 13 -20.38 3.14 -26.03
CA SER A 13 -20.82 4.55 -26.07
C SER A 13 -21.24 5.09 -24.70
N ASP A 14 -21.78 4.21 -23.85
CA ASP A 14 -22.19 4.43 -22.46
C ASP A 14 -21.03 4.38 -21.45
N ALA A 15 -19.81 4.02 -21.88
CA ALA A 15 -18.67 3.91 -20.98
C ALA A 15 -18.34 5.26 -20.32
N LYS A 16 -18.45 5.35 -19.00
CA LYS A 16 -18.09 6.54 -18.22
C LYS A 16 -16.61 6.56 -17.80
N VAL A 17 -15.94 5.42 -17.80
CA VAL A 17 -14.48 5.27 -17.58
C VAL A 17 -13.95 4.28 -18.61
N CYS A 18 -12.77 4.52 -19.16
CA CYS A 18 -12.19 3.65 -20.17
C CYS A 18 -11.70 2.33 -19.56
N PRO A 19 -12.15 1.14 -20.02
CA PRO A 19 -11.73 -0.16 -19.49
C PRO A 19 -10.27 -0.51 -19.82
N TYR A 20 -9.64 0.24 -20.73
CA TYR A 20 -8.27 -0.03 -21.14
C TYR A 20 -7.23 0.82 -20.41
N CYS A 21 -7.59 2.01 -19.93
CA CYS A 21 -6.62 2.96 -19.34
C CYS A 21 -7.16 3.70 -18.11
N GLY A 22 -8.34 3.32 -17.60
CA GLY A 22 -8.93 3.91 -16.40
C GLY A 22 -9.31 5.39 -16.52
N THR A 23 -9.33 5.96 -17.72
CA THR A 23 -9.59 7.40 -17.90
C THR A 23 -11.08 7.70 -17.84
N PRO A 24 -11.53 8.58 -16.92
CA PRO A 24 -12.88 9.12 -16.93
C PRO A 24 -13.25 9.71 -18.29
N GLN A 25 -14.45 9.42 -18.75
CA GLN A 25 -15.02 9.99 -19.96
C GLN A 25 -15.75 11.29 -19.63
N PRO A 26 -15.88 12.22 -20.61
CA PRO A 26 -16.50 13.53 -20.38
C PRO A 26 -17.89 13.40 -19.72
N GLY A 27 -18.13 14.19 -18.67
CA GLY A 27 -19.39 14.18 -17.89
C GLY A 27 -19.41 13.23 -16.69
N TYR A 28 -18.35 12.44 -16.44
CA TYR A 28 -18.23 11.62 -15.24
C TYR A 28 -17.64 12.43 -14.07
N GLN A 29 -18.34 12.48 -12.94
CA GLN A 29 -17.78 12.91 -11.66
C GLN A 29 -17.69 11.73 -10.69
N PRO A 30 -16.53 11.45 -10.09
CA PRO A 30 -16.37 10.36 -9.13
C PRO A 30 -17.14 10.67 -7.84
N MET A 31 -17.91 9.69 -7.36
CA MET A 31 -18.66 9.82 -6.10
C MET A 31 -17.70 9.79 -4.90
N LYS A 32 -17.76 10.81 -4.03
CA LYS A 32 -17.04 10.80 -2.73
C LYS A 32 -17.72 9.82 -1.78
N ARG A 33 -16.97 8.91 -1.16
CA ARG A 33 -17.45 8.07 -0.04
C ARG A 33 -16.66 8.33 1.24
N THR A 34 -17.41 8.35 2.35
CA THR A 34 -16.91 8.28 3.72
C THR A 34 -16.24 6.91 3.95
N PRO A 35 -15.01 6.86 4.50
CA PRO A 35 -14.26 5.62 4.61
C PRO A 35 -14.98 4.63 5.53
N LYS A 36 -15.35 3.46 5.00
CA LYS A 36 -15.76 2.31 5.82
C LYS A 36 -14.50 1.73 6.49
N ARG A 37 -14.10 2.34 7.61
CA ARG A 37 -13.36 1.65 8.67
C ARG A 37 -14.14 0.37 9.01
N LYS A 38 -13.51 -0.82 8.88
CA LYS A 38 -13.59 -1.87 9.92
C LYS A 38 -12.75 -3.14 9.69
N ASN A 39 -12.21 -3.44 8.51
CA ASN A 39 -11.43 -4.69 8.34
C ASN A 39 -9.94 -4.52 7.98
N ALA A 40 -9.51 -3.38 7.43
CA ALA A 40 -8.07 -3.11 7.24
C ALA A 40 -7.35 -3.00 8.60
N PHE A 41 -8.01 -2.44 9.61
CA PHE A 41 -7.47 -2.28 10.97
C PHE A 41 -7.16 -3.63 11.64
N LEU A 42 -7.94 -4.68 11.35
CA LEU A 42 -7.71 -6.03 11.88
C LEU A 42 -6.44 -6.68 11.28
N TYR A 43 -6.16 -6.47 10.00
CA TYR A 43 -4.92 -6.93 9.36
C TYR A 43 -3.69 -6.15 9.85
N TYR A 44 -3.80 -4.83 10.04
CA TYR A 44 -2.75 -4.03 10.67
C TYR A 44 -2.48 -4.43 12.12
N ILE A 45 -3.52 -4.80 12.89
CA ILE A 45 -3.37 -5.35 14.26
C ILE A 45 -2.69 -6.73 14.22
N LEU A 46 -3.11 -7.64 13.33
CA LEU A 46 -2.51 -8.98 13.21
C LEU A 46 -1.01 -8.92 12.88
N ILE A 47 -0.63 -8.02 11.96
CA ILE A 47 0.78 -7.79 11.59
C ILE A 47 1.55 -7.12 12.73
N ALA A 48 0.95 -6.19 13.46
CA ALA A 48 1.57 -5.57 14.64
C ALA A 48 1.75 -6.58 15.79
N VAL A 49 0.78 -7.45 16.06
CA VAL A 49 0.86 -8.50 17.09
C VAL A 49 1.98 -9.49 16.78
N LEU A 50 2.12 -9.91 15.52
CA LEU A 50 3.22 -10.77 15.04
C LEU A 50 4.61 -10.12 15.15
N LEU A 51 4.70 -8.79 15.18
CA LEU A 51 5.96 -8.04 15.22
C LEU A 51 6.32 -7.50 16.61
N PHE A 52 5.38 -7.50 17.56
CA PHE A 52 5.56 -6.96 18.92
C PHE A 52 5.52 -8.01 20.05
N PHE A 53 5.11 -9.26 19.79
CA PHE A 53 5.16 -10.34 20.79
C PHE A 53 5.99 -11.53 20.32
N PRO A 54 7.29 -11.61 20.66
CA PRO A 54 8.13 -12.78 20.39
C PRO A 54 7.84 -13.99 21.29
N MET A 55 7.08 -13.82 22.37
CA MET A 55 6.68 -14.89 23.28
C MET A 55 5.16 -14.90 23.45
N GLY A 56 4.50 -15.71 22.63
CA GLY A 56 3.07 -16.01 22.70
C GLY A 56 2.62 -17.09 21.72
N ILE A 57 3.57 -17.83 21.13
CA ILE A 57 3.29 -18.94 20.21
C ILE A 57 3.27 -20.24 21.02
N SER A 58 2.17 -20.52 21.70
CA SER A 58 1.90 -21.89 22.17
C SER A 58 0.46 -22.19 22.58
N TYR A 59 -0.51 -21.27 22.47
CA TYR A 59 -1.90 -21.58 22.85
C TYR A 59 -2.99 -21.00 21.93
N PHE A 60 -2.68 -20.77 20.64
CA PHE A 60 -3.67 -20.34 19.65
C PHE A 60 -3.65 -21.16 18.35
N PHE A 61 -3.24 -22.44 18.42
CA PHE A 61 -3.39 -23.41 17.32
C PHE A 61 -4.46 -24.45 17.64
N ALA A 62 -5.60 -24.01 18.16
CA ALA A 62 -6.76 -24.86 18.33
C ALA A 62 -8.05 -24.04 18.21
N PHE A 63 -8.28 -23.32 17.11
CA PHE A 63 -9.64 -22.94 16.71
C PHE A 63 -9.74 -22.75 15.19
N ASN A 64 -10.49 -23.68 14.58
CA ASN A 64 -11.08 -23.67 13.24
C ASN A 64 -10.17 -23.84 12.02
N THR A 65 -9.83 -25.11 11.77
CA THR A 65 -10.12 -25.73 10.47
C THR A 65 -11.60 -25.50 10.11
N LEU A 66 -11.93 -24.38 9.46
CA LEU A 66 -13.20 -24.04 8.79
C LEU A 66 -12.95 -22.66 8.14
N SER A 67 -12.65 -22.51 6.85
CA SER A 67 -13.36 -23.07 5.72
C SER A 67 -12.38 -23.16 4.55
N ASN A 68 -11.99 -24.38 4.17
CA ASN A 68 -11.76 -24.64 2.76
C ASN A 68 -13.13 -24.57 2.08
N THR A 69 -13.66 -23.37 1.90
CA THR A 69 -14.47 -23.17 0.69
C THR A 69 -13.44 -23.21 -0.42
N GLU A 70 -13.25 -24.42 -0.97
CA GLU A 70 -12.94 -24.55 -2.38
C GLU A 70 -14.02 -23.76 -3.12
N THR A 71 -13.81 -22.45 -3.29
CA THR A 71 -14.59 -21.66 -4.22
C THR A 71 -14.19 -22.24 -5.57
N SER A 72 -14.98 -23.20 -6.06
CA SER A 72 -14.76 -23.85 -7.34
C SER A 72 -14.36 -22.80 -8.35
N ALA A 73 -13.15 -22.94 -8.89
CA ALA A 73 -12.49 -21.99 -9.75
C ALA A 73 -13.35 -21.72 -11.00
N THR A 74 -14.30 -20.80 -10.86
CA THR A 74 -15.23 -20.47 -11.92
C THR A 74 -14.58 -19.39 -12.74
N LYS A 75 -14.09 -19.77 -13.93
CA LYS A 75 -13.43 -18.85 -14.86
C LYS A 75 -14.30 -17.62 -15.08
N THR A 76 -13.86 -16.48 -14.58
CA THR A 76 -14.58 -15.20 -14.67
C THR A 76 -13.95 -14.34 -15.74
N THR A 77 -14.76 -13.58 -16.46
CA THR A 77 -14.27 -12.64 -17.48
C THR A 77 -14.55 -11.23 -17.02
N LEU A 78 -13.50 -10.41 -16.86
CA LEU A 78 -13.66 -8.99 -16.60
C LEU A 78 -14.33 -8.35 -17.81
N LYS A 79 -15.51 -7.79 -17.59
CA LYS A 79 -16.20 -6.95 -18.56
C LYS A 79 -15.84 -5.48 -18.28
N THR A 80 -16.46 -4.58 -19.03
CA THR A 80 -16.35 -3.15 -18.70
C THR A 80 -17.01 -2.92 -17.34
N TYR A 81 -16.31 -2.26 -16.42
CA TYR A 81 -16.86 -1.87 -15.14
C TYR A 81 -18.17 -1.08 -15.31
N GLN A 82 -19.20 -1.45 -14.57
CA GLN A 82 -20.48 -0.74 -14.52
C GLN A 82 -20.71 -0.18 -13.12
N GLU A 83 -21.02 1.11 -13.03
CA GLU A 83 -21.32 1.75 -11.75
C GLU A 83 -22.63 1.21 -11.17
N ALA A 84 -22.60 0.75 -9.92
CA ALA A 84 -23.77 0.22 -9.22
C ALA A 84 -23.88 0.87 -7.84
N LYS A 85 -25.12 1.13 -7.37
CA LYS A 85 -25.37 1.67 -6.02
C LYS A 85 -24.82 0.76 -4.93
N ASN A 86 -24.87 -0.56 -5.18
CA ASN A 86 -24.35 -1.62 -4.32
C ASN A 86 -23.43 -2.52 -5.15
N GLU A 87 -22.22 -2.77 -4.64
CA GLU A 87 -21.28 -3.72 -5.22
C GLU A 87 -21.32 -5.00 -4.38
N THR A 88 -21.47 -6.14 -5.03
CA THR A 88 -21.39 -7.46 -4.39
C THR A 88 -20.09 -8.13 -4.82
N PHE A 89 -19.32 -8.61 -3.83
CA PHE A 89 -18.14 -9.43 -4.07
C PHE A 89 -18.58 -10.80 -4.59
N VAL A 90 -17.93 -11.27 -5.64
CA VAL A 90 -18.28 -12.56 -6.26
C VAL A 90 -17.11 -13.53 -6.15
N TYR A 91 -15.88 -13.03 -6.29
CA TYR A 91 -14.68 -13.86 -6.22
C TYR A 91 -13.57 -13.17 -5.46
N GLU A 92 -12.80 -13.95 -4.71
CA GLU A 92 -11.59 -13.53 -4.01
C GLU A 92 -10.42 -14.46 -4.36
N TYR A 93 -9.24 -13.88 -4.56
CA TYR A 93 -8.00 -14.62 -4.86
C TYR A 93 -6.86 -14.08 -4.01
N ASN A 94 -6.11 -14.98 -3.39
CA ASN A 94 -4.98 -14.63 -2.50
C ASN A 94 -3.60 -14.84 -3.13
N SER A 95 -3.57 -15.15 -4.43
CA SER A 95 -2.33 -15.27 -5.19
C SER A 95 -2.46 -14.64 -6.58
N LEU A 96 -1.36 -14.09 -7.08
CA LEU A 96 -1.29 -13.52 -8.43
C LEU A 96 -1.51 -14.58 -9.50
N ALA A 97 -1.06 -15.82 -9.24
CA ALA A 97 -1.20 -16.95 -10.15
C ALA A 97 -2.67 -17.37 -10.30
N ASP A 98 -3.41 -17.50 -9.19
CA ASP A 98 -4.82 -17.87 -9.23
C ASP A 98 -5.69 -16.78 -9.84
N PHE A 99 -5.42 -15.52 -9.51
CA PHE A 99 -6.08 -14.39 -10.15
C PHE A 99 -5.84 -14.40 -11.67
N SER A 100 -4.59 -14.58 -12.10
CA SER A 100 -4.24 -14.63 -13.52
C SER A 100 -4.89 -15.80 -14.27
N LYS A 101 -4.96 -16.98 -13.63
CA LYS A 101 -5.50 -18.20 -14.23
C LYS A 101 -7.02 -18.15 -14.36
N ASN A 102 -7.70 -17.60 -13.36
CA ASN A 102 -9.16 -17.69 -13.24
C ASN A 102 -9.89 -16.44 -13.71
N VAL A 103 -9.21 -15.31 -13.89
CA VAL A 103 -9.82 -14.05 -14.32
C VAL A 103 -9.33 -13.65 -15.72
N LYS A 104 -10.14 -13.86 -16.76
CA LYS A 104 -9.85 -13.35 -18.11
C LYS A 104 -9.88 -11.83 -18.11
N GLY A 105 -8.87 -11.20 -18.71
CA GLY A 105 -8.67 -9.75 -18.70
C GLY A 105 -7.75 -9.24 -17.58
N SER A 106 -7.29 -10.12 -16.68
CA SER A 106 -6.36 -9.79 -15.59
C SER A 106 -4.94 -9.40 -16.03
N LYS A 107 -4.56 -9.67 -17.29
CA LYS A 107 -3.18 -9.55 -17.80
C LYS A 107 -2.51 -8.22 -17.47
N LYS A 108 -3.22 -7.10 -17.58
CA LYS A 108 -2.65 -5.77 -17.31
C LYS A 108 -2.29 -5.56 -15.84
N TYR A 109 -3.18 -5.96 -14.94
CA TYR A 109 -2.97 -5.90 -13.49
C TYR A 109 -1.77 -6.76 -13.09
N VAL A 110 -1.71 -7.98 -13.62
CA VAL A 110 -0.59 -8.90 -13.38
C VAL A 110 0.72 -8.34 -13.90
N GLN A 111 0.73 -7.74 -15.09
CA GLN A 111 1.93 -7.13 -15.66
C GLN A 111 2.42 -5.94 -14.83
N LYS A 112 1.53 -5.07 -14.35
CA LYS A 112 1.92 -3.93 -13.50
C LYS A 112 2.53 -4.40 -12.19
N ILE A 113 1.90 -5.36 -11.50
CA ILE A 113 2.42 -5.91 -10.24
C ILE A 113 3.81 -6.51 -10.45
N LYS A 114 3.99 -7.29 -11.53
CA LYS A 114 5.31 -7.84 -11.88
C LYS A 114 6.36 -6.77 -12.15
N GLN A 115 5.99 -5.67 -12.82
CA GLN A 115 6.91 -4.54 -13.04
C GLN A 115 7.33 -3.88 -11.72
N ILE A 116 6.38 -3.66 -10.81
CA ILE A 116 6.65 -3.15 -9.46
C ILE A 116 7.62 -4.10 -8.73
N GLU A 117 7.31 -5.40 -8.71
CA GLU A 117 8.16 -6.42 -8.07
C GLU A 117 9.58 -6.44 -8.67
N THR A 118 9.71 -6.38 -10.00
CA THR A 118 11.02 -6.33 -10.67
C THR A 118 11.81 -5.11 -10.21
N SER A 119 11.21 -3.92 -10.26
CA SER A 119 11.90 -2.68 -9.83
C SER A 119 12.24 -2.70 -8.34
N LEU A 120 11.39 -3.28 -7.48
CA LEU A 120 11.73 -3.47 -6.07
C LEU A 120 12.93 -4.41 -5.91
N ASN A 121 12.93 -5.52 -6.64
CA ASN A 121 14.01 -6.51 -6.58
C ASN A 121 15.35 -5.94 -7.08
N GLU A 122 15.33 -4.99 -8.02
CA GLU A 122 16.53 -4.26 -8.45
C GLU A 122 17.08 -3.36 -7.34
N ILE A 123 16.22 -2.76 -6.51
CA ILE A 123 16.65 -1.86 -5.42
C ILE A 123 17.12 -2.63 -4.19
N VAL A 124 16.39 -3.67 -3.77
CA VAL A 124 16.63 -4.34 -2.48
C VAL A 124 17.01 -5.81 -2.58
N GLY A 125 16.95 -6.42 -3.77
CA GLY A 125 17.15 -7.86 -3.97
C GLY A 125 15.91 -8.69 -3.63
N SER A 126 15.64 -9.71 -4.45
CA SER A 126 14.41 -10.52 -4.37
C SER A 126 14.18 -11.22 -3.02
N LYS A 127 15.25 -11.69 -2.37
CA LYS A 127 15.16 -12.32 -1.04
C LYS A 127 14.63 -11.40 0.07
N ASN A 128 14.69 -10.08 -0.17
CA ASN A 128 14.31 -9.06 0.79
C ASN A 128 12.90 -8.51 0.57
N VAL A 129 12.16 -9.03 -0.42
CA VAL A 129 10.78 -8.62 -0.71
C VAL A 129 9.84 -9.79 -0.42
N LYS A 130 8.91 -9.60 0.50
CA LYS A 130 7.79 -10.52 0.72
C LYS A 130 6.50 -9.85 0.30
N THR A 131 5.65 -10.57 -0.41
CA THR A 131 4.41 -10.04 -0.97
C THR A 131 3.21 -10.83 -0.47
N ASN A 132 2.14 -10.11 -0.15
CA ASN A 132 0.83 -10.66 0.16
C ASN A 132 -0.20 -9.94 -0.69
N TYR A 133 -1.09 -10.70 -1.32
CA TYR A 133 -2.09 -10.17 -2.23
C TYR A 133 -3.49 -10.59 -1.83
N THR A 134 -4.43 -9.67 -2.02
CA THR A 134 -5.85 -9.99 -2.08
C THR A 134 -6.44 -9.31 -3.30
N PHE A 135 -7.04 -10.10 -4.20
CA PHE A 135 -7.78 -9.63 -5.35
C PHE A 135 -9.25 -9.93 -5.14
N GLN A 136 -10.11 -8.94 -5.28
CA GLN A 136 -11.55 -9.12 -5.19
C GLN A 136 -12.21 -8.66 -6.49
N VAL A 137 -13.02 -9.53 -7.08
CA VAL A 137 -13.79 -9.24 -8.30
C VAL A 137 -15.26 -9.15 -7.94
N THR A 138 -15.89 -8.07 -8.38
CA THR A 138 -17.31 -7.82 -8.13
C THR A 138 -18.20 -8.23 -9.30
N ALA A 139 -19.50 -8.33 -9.04
CA ALA A 139 -20.50 -8.64 -10.07
C ALA A 139 -20.53 -7.61 -11.21
N ASN A 140 -20.20 -6.36 -10.91
CA ASN A 140 -20.12 -5.26 -11.86
C ASN A 140 -18.74 -5.10 -12.53
N SER A 141 -17.88 -6.14 -12.46
CA SER A 141 -16.54 -6.16 -13.07
C SER A 141 -15.57 -5.11 -12.53
N ASN A 142 -15.75 -4.69 -11.27
CA ASN A 142 -14.72 -3.98 -10.52
C ASN A 142 -13.66 -5.00 -10.05
N VAL A 143 -12.44 -4.53 -9.87
CA VAL A 143 -11.32 -5.27 -9.32
C VAL A 143 -10.73 -4.43 -8.21
N TYR A 144 -10.80 -4.95 -6.99
CA TYR A 144 -10.01 -4.44 -5.89
C TYR A 144 -8.72 -5.23 -5.78
N VAL A 145 -7.61 -4.52 -5.60
CA VAL A 145 -6.30 -5.10 -5.35
C VAL A 145 -5.79 -4.52 -4.05
N ASP A 146 -5.51 -5.38 -3.09
CA ASP A 146 -4.73 -5.06 -1.91
C ASP A 146 -3.39 -5.78 -2.04
N ALA A 147 -2.33 -5.02 -2.26
CA ALA A 147 -0.96 -5.53 -2.40
C ALA A 147 -0.11 -5.00 -1.24
N ASN A 148 0.34 -5.92 -0.39
CA ASN A 148 1.19 -5.63 0.76
C ASN A 148 2.60 -6.14 0.50
N TYR A 149 3.58 -5.23 0.54
CA TYR A 149 5.00 -5.54 0.40
C TYR A 149 5.68 -5.33 1.74
N ILE A 150 6.37 -6.36 2.23
CA ILE A 150 7.26 -6.28 3.39
C ILE A 150 8.69 -6.35 2.85
N ILE A 151 9.40 -5.24 2.97
CA ILE A 151 10.73 -5.03 2.42
C ILE A 151 11.74 -4.94 3.57
N SER A 152 12.75 -5.80 3.54
CA SER A 152 13.90 -5.71 4.44
C SER A 152 14.95 -4.78 3.83
N LEU A 153 15.19 -3.63 4.48
CA LEU A 153 16.28 -2.75 4.10
C LEU A 153 17.62 -3.16 4.72
N ASP A 154 17.56 -3.81 5.88
CA ASP A 154 18.69 -4.37 6.62
C ASP A 154 18.21 -5.56 7.48
N GLN A 155 19.08 -6.05 8.38
CA GLN A 155 18.80 -7.22 9.23
C GLN A 155 17.68 -6.98 10.27
N GLN A 156 17.42 -5.74 10.66
CA GLN A 156 16.55 -5.41 11.80
C GLN A 156 15.30 -4.62 11.40
N ASN A 157 15.41 -3.79 10.36
CA ASN A 157 14.40 -2.82 9.97
C ASN A 157 13.56 -3.32 8.80
N LYS A 158 12.25 -3.08 8.92
CA LYS A 158 11.27 -3.50 7.92
C LYS A 158 10.47 -2.32 7.44
N MET A 159 10.25 -2.29 6.14
CA MET A 159 9.40 -1.36 5.44
C MET A 159 8.15 -2.08 4.97
N ASN A 160 6.99 -1.54 5.30
CA ASN A 160 5.70 -2.04 4.87
C ASN A 160 5.09 -1.06 3.88
N ILE A 161 4.70 -1.56 2.70
CA ILE A 161 3.99 -0.80 1.69
C ILE A 161 2.65 -1.46 1.47
N SER A 162 1.58 -0.76 1.79
CA SER A 162 0.22 -1.15 1.47
C SER A 162 -0.23 -0.33 0.27
N TYR A 163 -0.50 -1.04 -0.82
CA TYR A 163 -0.99 -0.48 -2.06
C TYR A 163 -2.40 -0.98 -2.33
N GLN A 164 -3.38 -0.09 -2.17
CA GLN A 164 -4.79 -0.41 -2.37
C GLN A 164 -5.33 0.25 -3.62
N TYR A 165 -5.90 -0.57 -4.50
CA TYR A 165 -6.43 -0.16 -5.79
C TYR A 165 -7.88 -0.60 -5.97
N ASP A 166 -8.67 0.29 -6.58
CA ASP A 166 -10.09 0.15 -6.88
C ASP A 166 -10.35 0.83 -8.24
N LEU A 167 -10.95 0.14 -9.22
CA LEU A 167 -11.25 0.74 -10.54
C LEU A 167 -12.25 1.90 -10.46
N SER A 168 -12.99 2.02 -9.36
CA SER A 168 -14.02 3.03 -9.18
C SER A 168 -13.54 4.30 -8.49
N LYS A 169 -12.33 4.32 -7.91
CA LYS A 169 -11.89 5.38 -6.97
C LYS A 169 -10.41 5.77 -7.07
N GLU A 170 -10.06 6.83 -6.32
CA GLU A 170 -8.68 7.13 -5.95
C GLU A 170 -8.09 5.95 -5.18
N SER A 171 -6.85 5.60 -5.52
CA SER A 171 -6.11 4.52 -4.89
C SER A 171 -5.27 5.10 -3.75
N ASP A 172 -5.06 4.35 -2.67
CA ASP A 172 -4.29 4.81 -1.52
C ASP A 172 -2.93 4.08 -1.49
N LEU A 173 -1.86 4.85 -1.28
CA LEU A 173 -0.53 4.35 -0.99
C LEU A 173 -0.19 4.71 0.45
N THR A 174 0.06 3.68 1.25
CA THR A 174 0.59 3.80 2.62
C THR A 174 1.95 3.14 2.67
N TYR A 175 2.93 3.89 3.16
CA TYR A 175 4.30 3.45 3.33
C TYR A 175 4.72 3.68 4.78
N ASN A 176 5.30 2.67 5.41
CA ASN A 176 5.83 2.77 6.77
C ASN A 176 7.20 2.10 6.84
N TYR A 177 8.21 2.80 7.32
CA TYR A 177 9.54 2.28 7.60
C TYR A 177 9.81 2.34 9.11
N TYR A 178 10.04 1.17 9.72
CA TYR A 178 10.19 1.02 11.16
C TYR A 178 11.64 0.74 11.55
N LEU A 179 12.20 1.64 12.36
CA LEU A 179 13.49 1.47 13.01
C LEU A 179 13.27 1.00 14.45
N LYS A 180 13.78 -0.20 14.77
CA LYS A 180 13.59 -0.83 16.08
C LYS A 180 14.85 -0.69 16.93
N GLU A 181 14.64 -0.61 18.25
CA GLU A 181 15.71 -0.74 19.26
C GLU A 181 16.88 0.24 19.12
N ILE A 182 16.55 1.49 18.83
CA ILE A 182 17.52 2.58 18.70
C ILE A 182 17.96 3.06 20.09
N ASN A 183 19.25 3.15 20.37
CA ASN A 183 19.71 3.65 21.68
C ASN A 183 19.72 5.18 21.72
N GLN A 184 20.23 5.80 20.66
CA GLN A 184 20.32 7.25 20.51
C GLN A 184 19.61 7.70 19.23
N LEU A 185 18.87 8.82 19.30
CA LEU A 185 18.01 9.24 18.17
C LEU A 185 18.82 9.72 16.95
N ASP A 186 20.08 10.09 17.12
CA ASP A 186 21.03 10.41 16.05
C ASP A 186 21.33 9.19 15.18
N GLU A 187 21.37 7.98 15.76
CA GLU A 187 21.44 6.72 15.00
C GLU A 187 20.24 6.59 14.04
N ALA A 188 19.04 7.00 14.48
CA ALA A 188 17.85 7.00 13.63
C ALA A 188 17.91 8.08 12.54
N VAL A 189 18.41 9.28 12.86
CA VAL A 189 18.65 10.34 11.87
C VAL A 189 19.60 9.83 10.79
N GLN A 190 20.76 9.29 11.18
CA GLN A 190 21.75 8.75 10.27
C GLN A 190 21.17 7.65 9.39
N THR A 191 20.47 6.67 9.98
CA THR A 191 19.85 5.57 9.24
C THR A 191 18.84 6.07 8.20
N LEU A 192 18.04 7.09 8.53
CA LEU A 192 17.08 7.67 7.60
C LEU A 192 17.76 8.45 6.47
N GLN A 193 18.82 9.20 6.77
CA GLN A 193 19.61 9.94 5.77
C GLN A 193 20.32 8.98 4.80
N GLU A 194 20.97 7.94 5.32
CA GLU A 194 21.65 6.93 4.50
C GLU A 194 20.71 6.15 3.57
N ASN A 195 19.45 5.95 3.98
CA ASN A 195 18.45 5.25 3.18
C ASN A 195 17.54 6.19 2.38
N GLU A 196 17.74 7.51 2.43
CA GLU A 196 16.79 8.48 1.89
C GLU A 196 16.55 8.29 0.38
N GLU A 197 17.63 8.13 -0.39
CA GLU A 197 17.55 7.86 -1.83
C GLU A 197 16.80 6.56 -2.12
N LYS A 198 17.05 5.52 -1.33
CA LYS A 198 16.39 4.22 -1.47
C LYS A 198 14.88 4.32 -1.18
N ILE A 199 14.51 5.08 -0.13
CA ILE A 199 13.11 5.38 0.22
C ILE A 199 12.44 6.13 -0.95
N GLN A 200 13.11 7.14 -1.50
CA GLN A 200 12.62 7.93 -2.64
C GLN A 200 12.38 7.05 -3.87
N ASN A 201 13.36 6.23 -4.24
CA ASN A 201 13.27 5.32 -5.39
C ASN A 201 12.14 4.29 -5.23
N ILE A 202 11.98 3.74 -4.03
CA ILE A 202 10.89 2.80 -3.73
C ILE A 202 9.53 3.50 -3.87
N LEU A 203 9.35 4.70 -3.32
CA LEU A 203 8.08 5.43 -3.44
C LEU A 203 7.77 5.79 -4.90
N TYR A 204 8.79 6.15 -5.68
CA TYR A 204 8.65 6.47 -7.10
C TYR A 204 8.08 5.29 -7.91
N ILE A 205 8.43 4.03 -7.59
CA ILE A 205 7.87 2.85 -8.25
C ILE A 205 6.33 2.82 -8.17
N PHE A 206 5.76 3.25 -7.03
CA PHE A 206 4.32 3.20 -6.79
C PHE A 206 3.58 4.44 -7.27
N ASN A 207 4.14 5.63 -7.06
CA ASN A 207 3.43 6.89 -7.32
C ASN A 207 3.92 7.65 -8.56
N GLY A 208 5.13 7.36 -9.06
CA GLY A 208 5.76 8.04 -10.19
C GLY A 208 6.06 9.53 -9.93
N LYS A 209 6.06 9.96 -8.68
CA LYS A 209 6.26 11.36 -8.27
C LYS A 209 7.67 11.56 -7.72
N ASP A 210 8.26 12.72 -8.00
CA ASP A 210 9.44 13.16 -7.27
C ASP A 210 9.02 13.55 -5.84
N ASN A 211 9.44 12.74 -4.87
CA ASN A 211 9.12 12.93 -3.45
C ASN A 211 10.29 13.53 -2.66
N LYS A 212 11.42 13.84 -3.32
CA LYS A 212 12.68 14.22 -2.67
C LYS A 212 12.49 15.37 -1.71
N LYS A 213 11.94 16.49 -2.18
CA LYS A 213 11.73 17.70 -1.36
C LYS A 213 10.93 17.42 -0.08
N LEU A 214 9.85 16.65 -0.15
CA LEU A 214 8.99 16.35 1.00
C LEU A 214 9.68 15.40 1.99
N ILE A 215 10.39 14.39 1.48
CA ILE A 215 11.10 13.41 2.30
C ILE A 215 12.29 14.07 2.99
N SER A 216 13.16 14.76 2.25
CA SER A 216 14.32 15.47 2.82
C SER A 216 13.89 16.45 3.89
N LYS A 217 12.86 17.28 3.62
CA LYS A 217 12.32 18.19 4.63
C LYS A 217 11.90 17.47 5.91
N THR A 218 11.27 16.30 5.78
CA THR A 218 10.85 15.53 6.95
C THR A 218 12.05 15.00 7.73
N VAL A 219 13.06 14.46 7.06
CA VAL A 219 14.28 13.98 7.73
C VAL A 219 15.04 15.12 8.40
N ASP A 220 15.15 16.29 7.74
CA ASP A 220 15.83 17.48 8.26
C ASP A 220 15.12 18.10 9.47
N ASP A 221 13.77 18.18 9.42
CA ASP A 221 12.98 18.63 10.56
C ASP A 221 13.16 17.69 11.76
N PHE A 222 13.31 16.38 11.53
CA PHE A 222 13.52 15.40 12.59
C PHE A 222 14.90 15.59 13.23
N LYS A 223 15.93 15.72 12.41
CA LYS A 223 17.30 16.04 12.86
C LYS A 223 17.34 17.31 13.71
N THR A 224 16.64 18.36 13.28
CA THR A 224 16.63 19.65 14.00
C THR A 224 15.95 19.54 15.37
N LYS A 225 14.93 18.68 15.49
CA LYS A 225 14.12 18.50 16.71
C LYS A 225 14.53 17.29 17.54
N GLU A 226 15.57 16.58 17.16
CA GLU A 226 15.99 15.32 17.77
C GLU A 226 16.18 15.45 19.30
N ALA A 227 16.86 16.51 19.73
CA ALA A 227 17.10 16.79 21.15
C ALA A 227 15.81 17.03 21.95
N GLU A 228 14.77 17.61 21.33
CA GLU A 228 13.46 17.80 21.96
C GLU A 228 12.77 16.45 22.21
N PHE A 229 12.94 15.48 21.31
CA PHE A 229 12.40 14.12 21.48
C PHE A 229 13.17 13.31 22.53
N ALA A 230 14.48 13.53 22.66
CA ALA A 230 15.32 12.83 23.63
C ALA A 230 15.09 13.30 25.08
N THR A 231 14.83 14.61 25.26
CA THR A 231 14.65 15.23 26.58
C THR A 231 13.18 15.39 26.99
N GLY A 232 12.26 15.39 26.01
CA GLY A 232 10.83 15.58 26.23
C GLY A 232 10.10 14.34 26.75
N VAL A 233 8.86 14.55 27.21
CA VAL A 233 7.97 13.46 27.61
C VAL A 233 7.30 12.86 26.37
N LEU A 234 7.78 11.69 25.95
CA LEU A 234 7.14 10.91 24.88
C LEU A 234 5.89 10.21 25.42
N SER A 235 4.72 10.58 24.91
CA SER A 235 3.46 9.92 25.27
C SER A 235 3.41 8.46 24.80
N HIS A 236 2.42 7.68 25.27
CA HIS A 236 2.14 6.34 24.75
C HIS A 236 1.87 6.32 23.23
N TYR A 237 1.43 7.44 22.66
CA TYR A 237 1.19 7.59 21.22
C TYR A 237 2.43 8.07 20.45
N GLY A 238 3.56 8.26 21.14
CA GLY A 238 4.77 8.87 20.63
C GLY A 238 4.64 10.38 20.46
N GLN A 239 5.69 10.97 19.90
CA GLN A 239 5.72 12.36 19.45
C GLN A 239 6.31 12.37 18.04
N GLY A 240 5.92 13.32 17.20
CA GLY A 240 6.39 13.30 15.81
C GLY A 240 6.29 14.62 15.10
N ILE A 241 6.86 14.63 13.91
CA ILE A 241 6.80 15.70 12.94
C ILE A 241 5.94 15.27 11.75
N HIS A 242 5.30 16.25 11.11
CA HIS A 242 4.43 16.04 9.97
C HIS A 242 4.68 17.12 8.93
N ASN A 243 4.92 16.70 7.70
CA ASN A 243 4.99 17.56 6.53
C ASN A 243 3.99 17.07 5.48
N SER A 244 3.51 18.00 4.67
CA SER A 244 2.58 17.68 3.59
C SER A 244 2.88 18.52 2.36
N SER A 245 2.63 17.94 1.19
CA SER A 245 2.61 18.62 -0.09
C SER A 245 1.45 18.09 -0.91
N GLU A 246 0.46 18.93 -1.21
CA GLU A 246 -0.78 18.51 -1.89
C GLU A 246 -1.46 17.32 -1.17
N ASP A 247 -1.67 16.21 -1.87
CA ASP A 247 -2.26 14.96 -1.36
C ASP A 247 -1.24 14.06 -0.64
N ASP A 248 0.03 14.44 -0.61
CA ASP A 248 1.13 13.63 -0.09
C ASP A 248 1.50 14.10 1.32
N LYS A 249 1.67 13.14 2.24
CA LYS A 249 1.99 13.39 3.65
C LYS A 249 3.18 12.54 4.05
N SER A 250 4.17 13.17 4.68
CA SER A 250 5.37 12.52 5.21
C SER A 250 5.49 12.84 6.70
N SER A 251 5.91 11.87 7.50
CA SER A 251 6.02 12.05 8.95
C SER A 251 7.03 11.13 9.57
N ILE A 252 7.62 11.57 10.68
CA ILE A 252 8.47 10.74 11.56
C ILE A 252 7.85 10.78 12.95
N ARG A 253 7.71 9.61 13.56
CA ARG A 253 7.20 9.47 14.93
C ARG A 253 8.18 8.67 15.78
N VAL A 254 8.46 9.17 16.97
CA VAL A 254 9.34 8.58 17.97
C VAL A 254 8.50 8.04 19.11
N PHE A 255 8.80 6.82 19.53
CA PHE A 255 8.19 6.15 20.67
C PHE A 255 9.26 5.74 21.67
N LYS A 256 8.95 5.87 22.96
CA LYS A 256 9.79 5.32 24.02
C LYS A 256 9.52 3.82 24.18
N SER A 257 10.59 3.02 24.25
CA SER A 257 10.55 1.57 24.41
C SER A 257 11.58 1.14 25.46
N LYS A 258 11.17 1.17 26.74
CA LYS A 258 12.09 1.02 27.88
C LYS A 258 13.16 2.12 27.84
N GLU A 259 14.44 1.73 27.86
CA GLU A 259 15.61 2.62 27.73
C GLU A 259 15.99 2.94 26.27
N LYS A 260 15.24 2.42 25.30
CA LYS A 260 15.50 2.60 23.87
C LYS A 260 14.36 3.36 23.20
N TYR A 261 14.55 3.69 21.93
CA TYR A 261 13.58 4.32 21.05
C TYR A 261 13.12 3.36 19.95
N ARG A 262 11.92 3.64 19.43
CA ARG A 262 11.43 3.13 18.15
C ARG A 262 11.05 4.33 17.30
N VAL A 263 11.46 4.32 16.04
CA VAL A 263 11.18 5.41 15.10
C VAL A 263 10.40 4.86 13.92
N GLN A 264 9.34 5.56 13.53
CA GLN A 264 8.53 5.23 12.36
C GLN A 264 8.55 6.41 11.40
N PHE A 265 9.17 6.23 10.24
CA PHE A 265 8.95 7.09 9.08
C PHE A 265 7.70 6.60 8.34
N SER A 266 6.80 7.50 7.98
CA SER A 266 5.57 7.18 7.25
C SER A 266 5.36 8.13 6.08
N TYR A 267 4.93 7.60 4.95
CA TYR A 267 4.52 8.37 3.78
C TYR A 267 3.15 7.88 3.31
N ASN A 268 2.22 8.81 3.08
CA ASN A 268 0.87 8.53 2.61
C ASN A 268 0.58 9.39 1.38
N SER A 269 0.01 8.79 0.34
CA SER A 269 -0.32 9.48 -0.90
C SER A 269 -1.62 8.97 -1.48
N LYS A 270 -2.40 9.89 -2.04
CA LYS A 270 -3.50 9.54 -2.93
C LYS A 270 -3.02 9.41 -4.36
N LEU A 271 -3.36 8.29 -4.98
CA LEU A 271 -2.95 7.94 -6.32
C LEU A 271 -4.10 8.02 -7.30
N LYS A 272 -3.80 8.57 -8.47
CA LYS A 272 -4.71 8.57 -9.61
C LYS A 272 -4.58 7.25 -10.35
N MET A 273 -5.71 6.64 -10.71
CA MET A 273 -5.80 5.36 -11.42
C MET A 273 -4.88 5.23 -12.64
N LYS A 274 -4.64 6.32 -13.36
CA LYS A 274 -3.76 6.34 -14.54
C LYS A 274 -2.31 5.94 -14.25
N ASN A 275 -1.90 5.90 -12.99
CA ASN A 275 -0.55 5.51 -12.59
C ASN A 275 -0.44 3.99 -12.36
N PHE A 276 -1.57 3.28 -12.28
CA PHE A 276 -1.61 1.84 -12.07
C PHE A 276 -1.72 1.04 -13.38
N LEU A 277 -2.46 1.52 -14.39
CA LEU A 277 -2.63 0.86 -15.70
C LEU A 277 -1.90 1.60 -16.81
#